data_AF-A0A015KG71-F1
#
_entry.id   AF-A0A015KG71-F1
#
_cell.length_a   1.000
_cell.length_b   1.000
_cell.length_c   1.000
_cell.angle_alpha   90.00
_cell.angle_beta   90.00
_cell.angle_gamma   90.00
#
_symmetry.space_group_name_H-M   'P 1'
#
loop_
_entity.id
_entity.type
_entity.pdbx_description
1 polymer ?
#
loop_
_entity_poly.entity_id
_entity_poly.type
_entity_poly.pdbx_seq_one_letter_code
_entity_poly.pdbx_strand_id
1 'polypeptide(L)'
;MTTPLNLYLCLEDSPNFRKELSESENSIFGLETTIKSLVKLTRASVELASEYTAKQLQFAEELGNFAKRQPDSLIKTILSKYANSIQEVERSRKILQSHMYSMFIEPLEAFAKNGIIPLKEMKKVAEKASYDADSALAKYMSKRPRDTGISEASLEVSETRKEFHNRYLDYVIKINELEAKKKFEFMEYVKGPFR
;
A
#
# COMPACT_ATOMS: atom_id res chain seq x y z
N MET A 1 -16.56 5.63 9.55
CA MET A 1 -16.38 4.62 8.48
C MET A 1 -16.60 5.32 7.16
N THR A 2 -15.67 5.25 6.20
CA THR A 2 -15.91 5.76 4.83
C THR A 2 -16.91 4.84 4.13
N THR A 3 -18.05 5.40 3.77
CA THR A 3 -19.08 4.78 2.91
C THR A 3 -18.50 4.61 1.51
N PRO A 4 -18.73 3.47 0.81
CA PRO A 4 -18.29 3.32 -0.57
C PRO A 4 -18.95 4.38 -1.45
N LEU A 5 -18.18 4.90 -2.41
CA LEU A 5 -18.65 5.87 -3.39
C LEU A 5 -19.76 5.24 -4.23
N ASN A 6 -20.85 5.98 -4.40
CA ASN A 6 -22.00 5.51 -5.18
C ASN A 6 -21.69 5.57 -6.68
N LEU A 7 -21.58 4.41 -7.32
CA LEU A 7 -21.27 4.27 -8.74
C LEU A 7 -22.33 4.91 -9.67
N TYR A 8 -23.58 5.04 -9.22
CA TYR A 8 -24.62 5.71 -10.00
C TYR A 8 -24.31 7.21 -10.19
N LEU A 9 -23.62 7.83 -9.22
CA LEU A 9 -23.25 9.24 -9.29
C LEU A 9 -22.10 9.52 -10.26
N CYS A 10 -21.40 8.48 -10.75
CA CYS A 10 -20.42 8.62 -11.82
C CYS A 10 -21.04 9.12 -13.14
N LEU A 11 -22.32 8.81 -13.37
CA LEU A 11 -23.04 9.25 -14.57
C LEU A 11 -23.50 10.71 -14.45
N GLU A 12 -23.91 11.12 -13.26
CA GLU A 12 -24.32 12.50 -12.97
C GLU A 12 -23.14 13.45 -12.87
N ASP A 13 -21.98 12.96 -12.45
CA ASP A 13 -20.73 13.70 -12.31
C ASP A 13 -20.89 15.02 -11.54
N SER A 14 -21.65 14.96 -10.45
CA SER A 14 -21.98 16.15 -9.67
C SER A 14 -20.75 16.72 -8.95
N PRO A 15 -20.69 18.05 -8.70
CA PRO A 15 -19.60 18.66 -7.93
C PRO A 15 -19.41 18.04 -6.53
N ASN A 16 -20.52 17.65 -5.88
CA ASN A 16 -20.47 16.98 -4.57
C ASN A 16 -19.81 15.60 -4.68
N PHE A 17 -20.16 14.82 -5.70
CA PHE A 17 -19.53 13.52 -5.95
C PHE A 17 -18.02 13.66 -6.23
N ARG A 18 -17.63 14.65 -7.06
CA ARG A 18 -16.20 14.94 -7.30
C ARG A 18 -15.44 15.30 -6.01
N LYS A 19 -16.09 15.98 -5.07
CA LYS A 19 -15.50 16.28 -3.76
C LYS A 19 -15.30 15.00 -2.92
N GLU A 20 -16.32 14.15 -2.79
CA GLU A 20 -16.22 12.88 -2.06
C GLU A 20 -15.16 11.94 -2.66
N LEU A 21 -15.09 11.90 -3.99
CA LEU A 21 -14.08 11.18 -4.74
C LEU A 21 -12.67 11.69 -4.41
N SER A 22 -12.47 13.01 -4.43
CA SER A 22 -11.19 13.65 -4.10
C SER A 22 -10.76 13.38 -2.65
N GLU A 23 -11.70 13.38 -1.69
CA GLU A 23 -11.40 13.02 -0.29
C GLU A 23 -10.91 11.58 -0.16
N SER A 24 -11.58 10.63 -0.84
CA SER A 24 -11.17 9.22 -0.86
C SER A 24 -9.83 9.02 -1.57
N GLU A 25 -9.64 9.70 -2.69
CA GLU A 25 -8.38 9.71 -3.46
C GLU A 25 -7.20 10.20 -2.61
N ASN A 26 -7.34 11.37 -1.99
CA ASN A 26 -6.31 11.94 -1.13
C ASN A 26 -6.00 11.03 0.06
N SER A 27 -7.02 10.35 0.60
CA SER A 27 -6.82 9.36 1.66
C SER A 27 -5.94 8.20 1.19
N ILE A 28 -6.20 7.64 0.01
CA ILE A 28 -5.41 6.53 -0.55
C ILE A 28 -4.00 6.98 -0.94
N PHE A 29 -3.87 8.11 -1.63
CA PHE A 29 -2.57 8.61 -2.08
C PHE A 29 -1.69 9.07 -0.92
N GLY A 30 -2.28 9.61 0.15
CA GLY A 30 -1.57 9.92 1.38
C GLY A 30 -0.91 8.71 2.04
N LEU A 31 -1.51 7.51 1.90
CA LEU A 31 -0.93 6.28 2.45
C LEU A 31 0.40 5.91 1.80
N GLU A 32 0.67 6.31 0.56
CA GLU A 32 1.90 5.93 -0.13
C GLU A 32 3.14 6.39 0.64
N THR A 33 3.13 7.63 1.12
CA THR A 33 4.24 8.20 1.90
C THR A 33 4.39 7.47 3.23
N THR A 34 3.27 7.19 3.90
CA THR A 34 3.26 6.45 5.17
C THR A 34 3.80 5.03 4.98
N ILE A 35 3.37 4.33 3.94
CA ILE A 35 3.85 2.98 3.58
C ILE A 35 5.35 3.01 3.31
N LYS A 36 5.83 3.93 2.46
CA LYS A 36 7.26 4.05 2.16
C LYS A 36 8.09 4.28 3.42
N SER A 37 7.61 5.13 4.32
CA SER A 37 8.26 5.40 5.59
C SER A 37 8.31 4.16 6.49
N LEU A 38 7.17 3.48 6.66
CA LEU A 38 7.08 2.25 7.46
C LEU A 38 8.01 1.16 6.92
N VAL A 39 7.92 0.86 5.62
CA VAL A 39 8.76 -0.17 4.98
C VAL A 39 10.25 0.15 5.15
N LYS A 40 10.64 1.42 4.97
CA LYS A 40 12.03 1.85 5.16
C LYS A 40 12.50 1.63 6.60
N LEU A 41 11.70 2.03 7.58
CA LEU A 41 12.01 1.87 9.00
C LEU A 41 12.09 0.39 9.39
N THR A 42 11.13 -0.44 8.95
CA THR A 42 11.11 -1.88 9.21
C THR A 42 12.33 -2.57 8.63
N ARG A 43 12.75 -2.22 7.40
CA ARG A 43 13.99 -2.74 6.80
C ARG A 43 15.23 -2.39 7.61
N ALA A 44 15.39 -1.10 7.96
CA ALA A 44 16.51 -0.65 8.77
C ALA A 44 16.53 -1.34 10.15
N SER A 45 15.36 -1.54 10.75
CA SER A 45 15.23 -2.27 12.02
C SER A 45 15.63 -3.74 11.89
N VAL A 46 15.22 -4.43 10.82
CA VAL A 46 15.60 -5.83 10.57
C VAL A 46 17.11 -5.95 10.36
N GLU A 47 17.73 -5.02 9.61
CA GLU A 47 19.16 -4.98 9.37
C GLU A 47 19.96 -4.79 10.67
N LEU A 48 19.62 -3.76 11.45
CA LEU A 48 20.25 -3.50 12.76
C LEU A 48 20.08 -4.67 13.73
N ALA A 49 18.87 -5.26 13.78
CA ALA A 49 18.60 -6.42 14.62
C ALA A 49 19.42 -7.65 14.17
N SER A 50 19.74 -7.78 12.88
CA SER A 50 20.56 -8.88 12.35
C SER A 50 22.00 -8.76 12.81
N GLU A 51 22.58 -7.55 12.71
CA GLU A 51 23.92 -7.25 13.20
C GLU A 51 24.03 -7.47 14.71
N TYR A 52 23.07 -6.94 15.48
CA TYR A 52 23.03 -7.12 16.93
C TYR A 52 22.90 -8.61 17.30
N THR A 53 22.07 -9.36 16.57
CA THR A 53 21.93 -10.81 16.75
C THR A 53 23.23 -11.55 16.51
N ALA A 54 23.97 -11.19 15.47
CA ALA A 54 25.28 -11.78 15.20
C ALA A 54 26.26 -11.53 16.35
N LYS A 55 26.28 -10.32 16.93
CA LYS A 55 27.14 -9.98 18.08
C LYS A 55 26.73 -10.70 19.36
N GLN A 56 25.42 -10.83 19.63
CA GLN A 56 24.92 -11.57 20.78
C GLN A 56 25.25 -13.07 20.69
N LEU A 57 25.14 -13.67 19.50
CA LEU A 57 25.52 -15.06 19.29
C LEU A 57 27.03 -15.28 19.48
N GLN A 58 27.87 -14.38 18.97
CA GLN A 58 29.33 -14.40 19.22
C GLN A 58 29.64 -14.29 20.72
N PHE A 59 28.95 -13.40 21.44
CA PHE A 59 29.13 -13.26 22.88
C PHE A 59 28.69 -14.51 23.66
N ALA A 60 27.56 -15.12 23.29
CA ALA A 60 27.11 -16.38 23.87
C ALA A 60 28.09 -17.52 23.62
N GLU A 61 28.70 -17.57 22.42
CA GLU A 61 29.75 -18.54 22.09
C GLU A 61 30.97 -18.38 22.99
N GLU A 62 31.47 -17.14 23.16
CA GLU A 62 32.61 -16.86 24.04
C GLU A 62 32.31 -17.19 25.51
N LEU A 63 31.09 -16.91 26.00
CA LEU A 63 30.66 -17.34 27.33
C LEU A 63 30.65 -18.86 27.47
N GLY A 64 30.16 -19.57 26.46
CA GLY A 64 30.18 -21.03 26.41
C GLY A 64 31.61 -21.59 26.41
N ASN A 65 32.51 -20.97 25.65
CA ASN A 65 33.93 -21.33 25.63
C ASN A 65 34.60 -21.06 26.98
N PHE A 66 34.27 -19.94 27.63
CA PHE A 66 34.75 -19.63 28.97
C PHE A 66 34.26 -20.66 30.00
N ALA A 67 32.98 -21.04 29.94
CA ALA A 67 32.40 -22.06 30.81
C ALA A 67 33.11 -23.42 30.67
N LYS A 68 33.43 -23.84 29.44
CA LYS A 68 34.15 -25.11 29.18
C LYS A 68 35.55 -25.16 29.80
N ARG A 69 36.19 -24.01 30.00
CA ARG A 69 37.52 -23.90 30.63
C ARG A 69 37.45 -23.90 32.17
N GLN A 70 36.27 -23.76 32.75
CA GLN A 70 36.09 -23.81 34.20
C GLN A 70 35.99 -25.26 34.69
N PRO A 71 36.50 -25.55 35.92
CA PRO A 71 36.20 -26.82 36.58
C PRO A 71 34.70 -26.95 36.83
N ASP A 72 34.23 -28.15 37.17
CA ASP A 72 32.85 -28.38 37.59
C ASP A 72 32.54 -27.55 38.85
N SER A 73 31.88 -26.42 38.60
CA SER A 73 31.70 -25.33 39.55
C SER A 73 30.40 -24.60 39.24
N LEU A 74 29.89 -23.87 40.24
CA LEU A 74 28.74 -23.00 40.06
C LEU A 74 28.94 -21.99 38.92
N ILE A 75 30.17 -21.49 38.73
CA ILE A 75 30.53 -20.55 37.67
C ILE A 75 30.31 -21.18 36.28
N LYS A 76 30.79 -22.41 36.06
CA LYS A 76 30.56 -23.16 34.81
C LYS A 76 29.07 -23.28 34.47
N THR A 77 28.25 -23.63 35.46
CA THR A 77 26.80 -23.78 35.29
C THR A 77 26.13 -22.45 34.96
N ILE A 78 26.46 -21.36 35.67
CA ILE A 78 25.87 -20.04 35.44
C ILE A 78 26.20 -19.53 34.04
N LEU A 79 27.48 -19.59 33.65
CA LEU A 79 27.93 -19.12 32.33
C LEU A 79 27.26 -19.91 31.19
N SER A 80 27.16 -21.23 31.33
CA SER A 80 26.49 -22.08 30.33
C SER A 80 25.00 -21.76 30.21
N LYS A 81 24.31 -21.56 31.34
CA LYS A 81 22.89 -21.15 31.35
C LYS A 81 22.69 -19.77 30.70
N TYR A 82 23.60 -18.83 30.97
CA TYR A 82 23.52 -17.49 30.42
C TYR A 82 23.76 -17.48 28.89
N ALA A 83 24.76 -18.23 28.41
CA ALA A 83 25.00 -18.44 26.99
C ALA A 83 23.76 -19.04 26.28
N ASN A 84 23.17 -20.09 26.84
CA ASN A 84 21.96 -20.71 26.28
C ASN A 84 20.77 -19.75 26.27
N SER A 85 20.60 -18.95 27.35
CA SER A 85 19.51 -17.97 27.42
C SER A 85 19.63 -16.91 26.33
N ILE A 86 20.85 -16.43 26.06
CA ILE A 86 21.10 -15.52 24.94
C ILE A 86 20.71 -16.21 23.62
N GLN A 87 21.17 -17.44 23.37
CA GLN A 87 20.82 -18.16 22.13
C GLN A 87 19.31 -18.28 21.89
N GLU A 88 18.51 -18.55 22.94
CA GLU A 88 17.05 -18.63 22.84
C GLU A 88 16.40 -17.26 22.54
N VAL A 89 16.89 -16.20 23.17
CA VAL A 89 16.46 -14.82 22.88
C VAL A 89 16.76 -14.47 21.40
N GLU A 90 17.95 -14.82 20.94
CA GLU A 90 18.40 -14.57 19.57
C GLU A 90 17.61 -15.39 18.53
N ARG A 91 17.28 -16.65 18.86
CA ARG A 91 16.40 -17.48 18.03
C ARG A 91 15.02 -16.85 17.89
N SER A 92 14.45 -16.37 18.99
CA SER A 92 13.15 -15.68 18.98
C SER A 92 13.19 -14.38 18.17
N ARG A 93 14.30 -13.63 18.24
CA ARG A 93 14.47 -12.41 17.44
C ARG A 93 14.52 -12.69 15.94
N LYS A 94 15.20 -13.75 15.52
CA LYS A 94 15.22 -14.17 14.10
C LYS A 94 13.82 -14.49 13.57
N ILE A 95 12.98 -15.14 14.38
CA ILE A 95 11.57 -15.39 14.03
C ILE A 95 10.81 -14.07 13.88
N LEU A 96 10.95 -13.16 14.85
CA LEU A 96 10.33 -11.84 14.78
C LEU A 96 10.76 -11.06 13.54
N GLN A 97 12.03 -11.09 13.16
CA GLN A 97 12.53 -10.44 11.93
C GLN A 97 11.89 -11.01 10.66
N SER A 98 11.72 -12.33 10.59
CA SER A 98 11.02 -12.99 9.47
C SER A 98 9.54 -12.59 9.42
N HIS A 99 8.88 -12.50 10.57
CA HIS A 99 7.51 -11.99 10.66
C HIS A 99 7.42 -10.51 10.26
N MET A 100 8.38 -9.67 10.66
CA MET A 100 8.41 -8.26 10.26
C MET A 100 8.46 -8.10 8.74
N TYR A 101 9.20 -8.98 8.05
CA TYR A 101 9.25 -8.98 6.60
C TYR A 101 7.91 -9.39 5.96
N SER A 102 7.39 -10.55 6.33
CA SER A 102 6.18 -11.13 5.73
C SER A 102 4.89 -10.40 6.11
N MET A 103 4.82 -9.79 7.29
CA MET A 103 3.60 -9.12 7.77
C MET A 103 3.57 -7.63 7.50
N PHE A 104 4.71 -6.97 7.30
CA PHE A 104 4.76 -5.53 7.09
C PHE A 104 5.40 -5.16 5.75
N ILE A 105 6.61 -5.64 5.46
CA ILE A 105 7.35 -5.20 4.26
C ILE A 105 6.63 -5.65 2.98
N GLU A 106 6.54 -6.96 2.77
CA GLU A 106 5.96 -7.55 1.56
C GLU A 106 4.53 -7.04 1.28
N PRO A 107 3.59 -7.11 2.24
CA PRO A 107 2.23 -6.67 1.99
C PRO A 107 2.07 -5.17 1.72
N LEU A 108 2.76 -4.31 2.49
CA LEU A 108 2.65 -2.86 2.29
C LEU A 108 3.25 -2.45 0.93
N GLU A 109 4.35 -3.09 0.53
CA GLU A 109 4.91 -2.90 -0.82
C GLU A 109 3.97 -3.39 -1.92
N ALA A 110 3.34 -4.56 -1.73
CA ALA A 110 2.35 -5.09 -2.66
C ALA A 110 1.14 -4.15 -2.78
N PHE A 111 0.64 -3.59 -1.67
CA PHE A 111 -0.46 -2.62 -1.68
C PHE A 111 -0.07 -1.35 -2.46
N ALA A 112 1.11 -0.79 -2.22
CA ALA A 112 1.58 0.39 -2.95
C ALA A 112 1.76 0.08 -4.44
N LYS A 113 2.44 -1.03 -4.77
CA LYS A 113 2.79 -1.41 -6.14
C LYS A 113 1.58 -1.82 -6.98
N ASN A 114 0.68 -2.63 -6.43
CA ASN A 114 -0.44 -3.23 -7.16
C ASN A 114 -1.76 -2.44 -6.98
N GLY A 115 -1.82 -1.57 -5.97
CA GLY A 115 -2.99 -0.74 -5.68
C GLY A 115 -2.78 0.71 -6.09
N ILE A 116 -1.89 1.41 -5.37
CA ILE A 116 -1.73 2.87 -5.49
C ILE A 116 -1.17 3.27 -6.86
N ILE A 117 -0.13 2.60 -7.35
CA ILE A 117 0.49 2.95 -8.64
C ILE A 117 -0.51 2.81 -9.81
N PRO A 118 -1.22 1.67 -9.99
CA PRO A 118 -2.24 1.55 -11.03
C PRO A 118 -3.39 2.55 -10.86
N LEU A 119 -3.80 2.86 -9.63
CA LEU A 119 -4.84 3.84 -9.37
C LEU A 119 -4.46 5.23 -9.90
N LYS A 120 -3.20 5.65 -9.69
CA LYS A 120 -2.69 6.93 -10.24
C LYS A 120 -2.68 6.95 -11.76
N GLU A 121 -2.41 5.83 -12.40
CA GLU A 121 -2.44 5.75 -13.86
C GLU A 121 -3.87 5.81 -14.40
N MET A 122 -4.81 5.10 -13.76
CA MET A 122 -6.23 5.20 -14.11
C MET A 122 -6.79 6.60 -13.90
N LYS A 123 -6.33 7.30 -12.85
CA LYS A 123 -6.67 8.72 -12.67
C LYS A 123 -6.28 9.55 -13.89
N LYS A 124 -5.03 9.46 -14.36
CA LYS A 124 -4.57 10.20 -15.55
C LYS A 124 -5.39 9.85 -16.80
N VAL A 125 -5.71 8.57 -16.98
CA VAL A 125 -6.53 8.10 -18.11
C VAL A 125 -7.94 8.67 -18.02
N ALA A 126 -8.56 8.67 -16.84
CA ALA A 126 -9.88 9.26 -16.62
C ALA A 126 -9.89 10.78 -16.79
N GLU A 127 -8.87 11.49 -16.29
CA GLU A 127 -8.70 12.94 -16.46
C GLU A 127 -8.53 13.31 -17.94
N LYS A 128 -7.73 12.52 -18.68
CA LYS A 128 -7.58 12.70 -20.12
C LYS A 128 -8.91 12.48 -20.86
N ALA A 129 -9.62 11.40 -20.55
CA ALA A 129 -10.92 11.14 -21.17
C ALA A 129 -11.96 12.24 -20.84
N SER A 130 -11.92 12.80 -19.63
CA SER A 130 -12.73 13.97 -19.24
C SER A 130 -12.40 15.18 -20.12
N TYR A 131 -11.11 15.49 -20.27
CA TYR A 131 -10.66 16.60 -21.11
C TYR A 131 -11.06 16.43 -22.58
N ASP A 132 -10.92 15.21 -23.13
CA ASP A 132 -11.28 14.90 -24.52
C ASP A 132 -12.80 15.06 -24.73
N ALA A 133 -13.62 14.64 -23.75
CA ALA A 133 -15.08 14.84 -23.77
C ALA A 133 -15.48 16.32 -23.69
N ASP A 134 -14.84 17.11 -22.82
CA ASP A 134 -15.08 18.55 -22.70
C ASP A 134 -14.69 19.29 -24.00
N SER A 135 -13.57 18.89 -24.62
CA SER A 135 -13.09 19.43 -25.90
C SER A 135 -14.06 19.13 -27.04
N ALA A 136 -14.53 17.88 -27.16
CA ALA A 136 -15.53 17.49 -28.15
C ALA A 136 -16.84 18.26 -27.97
N LEU A 137 -17.29 18.43 -26.71
CA LEU A 137 -18.49 19.20 -26.38
C LEU A 137 -18.34 20.67 -26.76
N ALA A 138 -17.21 21.30 -26.42
CA ALA A 138 -16.94 22.70 -26.80
C ALA A 138 -16.95 22.89 -28.32
N LYS A 139 -16.34 21.97 -29.06
CA LYS A 139 -16.35 21.96 -30.53
C LYS A 139 -17.76 21.84 -31.09
N TYR A 140 -18.58 20.93 -30.56
CA TYR A 140 -19.99 20.79 -30.97
C TYR A 140 -20.80 22.06 -30.67
N MET A 141 -20.66 22.60 -29.46
CA MET A 141 -21.39 23.81 -29.02
C MET A 141 -21.01 25.08 -29.80
N SER A 142 -19.81 25.11 -30.41
CA SER A 142 -19.38 26.20 -31.28
C SER A 142 -20.04 26.21 -32.67
N LYS A 143 -20.65 25.09 -33.09
CA LYS A 143 -21.30 24.95 -34.39
C LYS A 143 -22.76 25.39 -34.35
N ARG A 144 -23.22 25.99 -35.44
CA ARG A 144 -24.64 26.31 -35.70
C ARG A 144 -25.36 25.11 -36.34
N PRO A 145 -26.70 24.99 -36.19
CA PRO A 145 -27.47 23.84 -36.70
C PRO A 145 -27.32 23.52 -38.20
N ARG A 146 -26.87 24.48 -39.01
CA ARG A 146 -26.69 24.33 -40.47
C ARG A 146 -25.22 24.16 -40.88
N ASP A 147 -24.29 24.15 -39.92
CA ASP A 147 -22.87 24.03 -40.23
C ASP A 147 -22.53 22.62 -40.71
N THR A 148 -21.68 22.54 -41.73
CA THR A 148 -21.15 21.26 -42.20
C THR A 148 -20.33 20.59 -41.08
N GLY A 149 -20.44 19.26 -40.98
CA GLY A 149 -19.78 18.49 -39.91
C GLY A 149 -20.41 18.60 -38.52
N ILE A 150 -21.63 19.14 -38.37
CA ILE A 150 -22.35 19.10 -37.08
C ILE A 150 -22.68 17.66 -36.64
N SER A 151 -23.02 16.78 -37.59
CA SER A 151 -23.28 15.37 -37.30
C SER A 151 -22.02 14.64 -36.83
N GLU A 152 -20.87 14.95 -37.41
CA GLU A 152 -19.57 14.38 -37.02
C GLU A 152 -19.18 14.83 -35.62
N ALA A 153 -19.33 16.13 -35.32
CA ALA A 153 -19.09 16.66 -33.98
C ALA A 153 -20.05 16.06 -32.93
N SER A 154 -21.31 15.82 -33.29
CA SER A 154 -22.27 15.15 -32.41
C SER A 154 -21.87 13.69 -32.12
N LEU A 155 -21.34 12.98 -33.12
CA LEU A 155 -20.86 11.61 -32.95
C LEU A 155 -19.62 11.59 -32.04
N GLU A 156 -18.67 12.50 -32.28
CA GLU A 156 -17.45 12.66 -31.46
C GLU A 156 -17.80 12.93 -29.99
N VAL A 157 -18.79 13.78 -29.70
CA VAL A 157 -19.31 13.99 -28.33
C VAL A 157 -19.86 12.70 -27.73
N SER A 158 -20.64 11.94 -28.51
CA SER A 158 -21.22 10.68 -28.02
C SER A 158 -20.14 9.64 -27.69
N GLU A 159 -19.11 9.52 -28.52
CA GLU A 159 -18.02 8.56 -28.35
C GLU A 159 -17.11 8.94 -27.18
N THR A 160 -16.66 10.19 -27.12
CA THR A 160 -15.78 10.69 -26.05
C THR A 160 -16.47 10.68 -24.69
N ARG A 161 -17.76 11.03 -24.62
CA ARG A 161 -18.54 10.96 -23.37
C ARG A 161 -18.70 9.51 -22.88
N LYS A 162 -18.95 8.57 -23.81
CA LYS A 162 -19.02 7.14 -23.47
C LYS A 162 -17.69 6.64 -22.91
N GLU A 163 -16.58 7.01 -23.57
CA GLU A 163 -15.24 6.63 -23.11
C GLU A 163 -14.93 7.21 -21.73
N PHE A 164 -15.21 8.51 -21.52
CA PHE A 164 -15.07 9.14 -20.21
C PHE A 164 -15.83 8.38 -19.12
N HIS A 165 -17.12 8.09 -19.35
CA HIS A 165 -17.92 7.37 -18.35
C HIS A 165 -17.37 5.98 -18.04
N ASN A 166 -16.89 5.22 -19.04
CA ASN A 166 -16.27 3.93 -18.80
C ASN A 166 -15.01 4.05 -17.94
N ARG A 167 -14.09 4.95 -18.31
CA ARG A 167 -12.83 5.15 -17.56
C ARG A 167 -13.07 5.68 -16.16
N TYR A 168 -14.03 6.58 -16.01
CA TYR A 168 -14.39 7.16 -14.73
C TYR A 168 -15.02 6.12 -13.80
N LEU A 169 -15.89 5.26 -14.33
CA LEU A 169 -16.48 4.16 -13.56
C LEU A 169 -15.40 3.17 -13.08
N ASP A 170 -14.52 2.71 -13.98
CA ASP A 170 -13.41 1.79 -13.64
C ASP A 170 -12.51 2.39 -12.55
N TYR A 171 -12.21 3.69 -12.66
CA TYR A 171 -11.41 4.41 -11.70
C TYR A 171 -12.07 4.48 -10.31
N VAL A 172 -13.36 4.83 -10.24
CA VAL A 172 -14.12 4.89 -8.97
C VAL A 172 -14.28 3.50 -8.34
N ILE A 173 -14.53 2.47 -9.15
CA ILE A 173 -14.56 1.08 -8.68
C ILE A 173 -13.24 0.73 -8.00
N LYS A 174 -12.11 1.08 -8.60
CA LYS A 174 -10.80 0.83 -7.99
C LYS A 174 -10.62 1.55 -6.66
N ILE A 175 -11.09 2.79 -6.53
CA ILE A 175 -11.03 3.53 -5.27
C ILE A 175 -11.81 2.77 -4.18
N ASN A 176 -13.03 2.33 -4.49
CA ASN A 176 -13.83 1.53 -3.56
C ASN A 176 -13.13 0.22 -3.17
N GLU A 177 -12.54 -0.50 -4.13
CA GLU A 177 -11.76 -1.70 -3.85
C GLU A 177 -10.59 -1.41 -2.89
N LEU A 178 -9.85 -0.32 -3.11
CA LEU A 178 -8.68 0.04 -2.31
C LEU A 178 -9.07 0.54 -0.92
N GLU A 179 -10.16 1.30 -0.79
CA GLU A 179 -10.70 1.68 0.53
C GLU A 179 -11.17 0.45 1.33
N ALA A 180 -11.74 -0.56 0.67
CA ALA A 180 -12.08 -1.83 1.32
C ALA A 180 -10.82 -2.61 1.74
N LYS A 181 -9.84 -2.75 0.84
CA LYS A 181 -8.57 -3.45 1.12
C LYS A 181 -7.77 -2.79 2.23
N LYS A 182 -7.66 -1.46 2.21
CA LYS A 182 -7.03 -0.66 3.28
C LYS A 182 -7.57 -1.04 4.66
N LYS A 183 -8.87 -1.29 4.81
CA LYS A 183 -9.45 -1.70 6.10
C LYS A 183 -9.03 -3.13 6.47
N PHE A 184 -9.15 -4.06 5.53
CA PHE A 184 -8.92 -5.48 5.81
C PHE A 184 -7.44 -5.82 6.00
N GLU A 185 -6.60 -5.38 5.07
CA GLU A 185 -5.17 -5.70 5.05
C GLU A 185 -4.45 -5.12 6.27
N PHE A 186 -4.67 -3.84 6.61
CA PHE A 186 -4.06 -3.26 7.82
C PHE A 186 -4.52 -3.94 9.12
N MET A 187 -5.78 -4.40 9.19
CA MET A 187 -6.26 -5.15 10.35
C MET A 187 -5.64 -6.55 10.44
N GLU A 188 -5.44 -7.23 9.31
CA GLU A 188 -4.83 -8.57 9.29
C GLU A 188 -3.32 -8.52 9.54
N TYR A 189 -2.60 -7.52 9.02
CA TYR A 189 -1.16 -7.35 9.27
C TYR A 189 -0.85 -7.06 10.75
N VAL A 190 -1.74 -6.35 11.45
CA VAL A 190 -1.56 -6.06 12.89
C VAL A 190 -1.91 -7.28 13.76
N LYS A 191 -2.82 -8.16 13.30
CA LYS A 191 -3.26 -9.30 14.11
C LYS A 191 -2.21 -10.40 14.23
N GLY A 192 -1.43 -10.66 13.19
CA GLY A 192 -0.31 -11.62 13.24
C GLY A 192 -0.66 -13.03 13.75
N PRO A 193 0.34 -13.92 13.88
CA PRO A 193 0.14 -15.32 14.25
C PRO A 193 -0.03 -15.52 15.76
N PHE A 194 -0.58 -14.54 16.50
CA PHE A 194 -0.88 -14.70 17.93
C PHE A 194 -2.15 -15.52 18.18
N ARG A 195 -2.35 -16.58 17.38
CA ARG A 195 -3.35 -17.62 17.58
C ARG A 195 -2.66 -18.95 17.85
#